data_AF-A0A257RFG7-F1
#
_entry.id   AF-A0A257RFG7-F1
#
_cell.length_a   1.000
_cell.length_b   1.000
_cell.length_c   1.000
_cell.angle_alpha   90.00
_cell.angle_beta   90.00
_cell.angle_gamma   90.00
#
_symmetry.space_group_name_H-M   'P 1'
#
loop_
_entity.id
_entity.type
_entity.pdbx_description
1 polymer ?
#
loop_
_entity_poly.entity_id
_entity_poly.type
_entity_poly.pdbx_seq_one_letter_code
_entity_poly.pdbx_strand_id
1 'polypeptide(L)'
;EYGGKGLDLMRQVVVNEEFARANAPMRADFFGDTLVGPTLLQWGTEEQKARFIPGILRGEIAWCQGFSEPDAGSDLASLATSAVLDGDEWVINGQKVWTTQAQHADYVFLLTRTDPAAPKHAGISYLLVPMHQPGVEVRPITQVDGTAEFNEVFFTDARCPAENVVGGVNNGWKVAMTTLGFERGSSATTSYRRFLREWESIVAEARRVGRAGDRLVRDALVRAWSKVKIMEVNGYRSLTDGLRGTHDAARLGACNKMFWSEAHREVTNLAIGILGMDGQVLTGSSDPDTGVGPRRGRADYPVSELQGSFFFSRSETIWGGTAEIQRNIVGERVLGLPKEPPAA
;
A
#
# COMPACT_ATOMS: atom_id res chain seq x y z
N GLU A 1 18.09 18.91 7.41
CA GLU A 1 17.63 19.04 8.81
C GLU A 1 17.53 17.67 9.47
N TYR A 2 16.68 16.75 8.99
CA TYR A 2 16.46 15.44 9.66
C TYR A 2 17.25 14.24 9.09
N GLY A 3 18.37 14.47 8.40
CA GLY A 3 19.26 13.40 7.90
C GLY A 3 19.05 12.95 6.44
N GLY A 4 18.04 13.46 5.74
CA GLY A 4 17.84 13.20 4.31
C GLY A 4 18.85 13.94 3.40
N LYS A 5 19.03 13.44 2.17
CA LYS A 5 19.92 14.05 1.15
C LYS A 5 19.35 15.29 0.46
N GLY A 6 18.09 15.66 0.69
CA GLY A 6 17.45 16.84 0.09
C GLY A 6 17.40 16.82 -1.44
N LEU A 7 17.27 15.63 -2.04
CA LEU A 7 17.25 15.48 -3.49
C LEU A 7 15.96 16.06 -4.08
N ASP A 8 16.10 16.77 -5.20
CA ASP A 8 14.94 17.18 -6.01
C ASP A 8 14.21 15.96 -6.62
N LEU A 9 13.00 16.20 -7.12
CA LEU A 9 12.13 15.16 -7.68
C LEU A 9 12.79 14.40 -8.84
N MET A 10 13.54 15.07 -9.72
CA MET A 10 14.22 14.41 -10.83
C MET A 10 15.28 13.43 -10.34
N ARG A 11 16.09 13.84 -9.38
CA ARG A 11 17.12 12.97 -8.78
C ARG A 11 16.48 11.78 -8.04
N GLN A 12 15.36 11.99 -7.36
CA GLN A 12 14.61 10.89 -6.73
C GLN A 12 14.12 9.86 -7.77
N VAL A 13 13.60 10.33 -8.91
CA VAL A 13 13.19 9.44 -10.01
C VAL A 13 14.39 8.66 -10.54
N VAL A 14 15.52 9.32 -10.83
CA VAL A 14 16.74 8.64 -11.31
C VAL A 14 17.20 7.55 -10.33
N VAL A 15 17.22 7.84 -9.03
CA VAL A 15 17.57 6.82 -8.01
C VAL A 15 16.61 5.64 -8.09
N ASN A 16 15.29 5.88 -8.11
CA ASN A 16 14.30 4.81 -8.21
C ASN A 16 14.46 3.97 -9.49
N GLU A 17 14.79 4.60 -10.62
CA GLU A 17 15.05 3.91 -11.89
C GLU A 17 16.29 3.03 -11.83
N GLU A 18 17.39 3.51 -11.25
CA GLU A 18 18.63 2.73 -11.12
C GLU A 18 18.47 1.55 -10.14
N PHE A 19 17.76 1.74 -9.02
CA PHE A 19 17.40 0.61 -8.12
C PHE A 19 16.57 -0.45 -8.86
N ALA A 20 15.57 -0.01 -9.63
CA ALA A 20 14.72 -0.90 -10.42
C ALA A 20 15.51 -1.63 -11.51
N ARG A 21 16.50 -0.99 -12.13
CA ARG A 21 17.38 -1.56 -13.15
C ARG A 21 18.36 -2.58 -12.56
N ALA A 22 18.90 -2.31 -11.38
CA ALA A 22 19.83 -3.18 -10.67
C ALA A 22 19.14 -4.36 -9.95
N ASN A 23 17.80 -4.39 -9.93
CA ASN A 23 17.01 -5.30 -9.09
C ASN A 23 17.41 -5.22 -7.60
N ALA A 24 17.78 -4.02 -7.16
CA ALA A 24 18.22 -3.78 -5.78
C ALA A 24 17.01 -3.60 -4.85
N PRO A 25 17.10 -4.04 -3.57
CA PRO A 25 16.09 -3.71 -2.57
C PRO A 25 15.92 -2.20 -2.46
N MET A 26 14.72 -1.70 -2.79
CA MET A 26 14.49 -0.25 -2.92
C MET A 26 14.49 0.49 -1.58
N ARG A 27 14.12 -0.20 -0.49
CA ARG A 27 13.92 0.40 0.84
C ARG A 27 13.95 -0.65 1.93
N ALA A 28 14.25 -0.21 3.15
CA ALA A 28 14.19 -1.05 4.36
C ALA A 28 12.75 -1.26 4.83
N ASP A 29 11.93 -0.20 4.89
CA ASP A 29 10.52 -0.26 5.24
C ASP A 29 9.70 0.69 4.34
N PHE A 30 8.60 0.18 3.78
CA PHE A 30 7.70 0.95 2.89
C PHE A 30 6.87 1.98 3.65
N PHE A 31 6.40 1.63 4.83
CA PHE A 31 5.48 2.47 5.57
C PHE A 31 6.17 3.70 6.18
N GLY A 32 7.35 3.49 6.76
CA GLY A 32 8.19 4.54 7.32
C GLY A 32 8.59 5.57 6.27
N ASP A 33 9.20 5.14 5.16
CA ASP A 33 9.83 6.04 4.19
C ASP A 33 8.82 6.82 3.34
N THR A 34 7.69 6.21 2.97
CA THR A 34 6.70 6.81 2.06
C THR A 34 5.45 7.34 2.71
N LEU A 35 5.11 6.93 3.93
CA LEU A 35 3.87 7.33 4.58
C LEU A 35 4.13 8.09 5.88
N VAL A 36 4.77 7.45 6.86
CA VAL A 36 4.94 8.03 8.20
C VAL A 36 5.91 9.21 8.19
N GLY A 37 7.09 9.07 7.56
CA GLY A 37 8.09 10.12 7.46
C GLY A 37 7.56 11.41 6.84
N PRO A 38 6.98 11.37 5.62
CA PRO A 38 6.34 12.54 5.02
C PRO A 38 5.18 13.11 5.82
N THR A 39 4.38 12.26 6.48
CA THR A 39 3.29 12.71 7.37
C THR A 39 3.84 13.48 8.57
N LEU A 40 4.92 13.01 9.20
CA LEU A 40 5.59 13.68 10.31
C LEU A 40 6.23 15.01 9.88
N LEU A 41 6.83 15.07 8.68
CA LEU A 41 7.35 16.33 8.15
C LEU A 41 6.26 17.40 8.04
N GLN A 42 5.04 17.00 7.66
CA GLN A 42 3.91 17.91 7.47
C GLN A 42 3.15 18.24 8.77
N TRP A 43 2.90 17.24 9.61
CA TRP A 43 1.96 17.32 10.73
C TRP A 43 2.59 17.05 12.11
N GLY A 44 3.82 16.55 12.14
CA GLY A 44 4.50 16.21 13.38
C GLY A 44 5.05 17.44 14.10
N THR A 45 5.20 17.34 15.41
CA THR A 45 5.98 18.31 16.19
C THR A 45 7.48 18.14 15.91
N GLU A 46 8.30 19.12 16.30
CA GLU A 46 9.75 19.01 16.12
C GLU A 46 10.34 17.83 16.92
N GLU A 47 9.80 17.54 18.10
CA GLU A 47 10.17 16.41 18.93
C GLU A 47 9.85 15.07 18.23
N GLN A 48 8.66 14.96 17.63
CA GLN A 48 8.27 13.77 16.86
C GLN A 48 9.16 13.58 15.63
N LYS A 49 9.45 14.65 14.89
CA LYS A 49 10.35 14.61 13.73
C LYS A 49 11.75 14.17 14.14
N ALA A 50 12.31 14.76 15.20
CA ALA A 50 13.63 14.42 15.72
C ALA A 50 13.71 12.97 16.23
N ARG A 51 12.65 12.46 16.85
CA ARG A 51 12.56 11.08 17.37
C ARG A 51 12.48 10.04 16.26
N PHE A 52 11.55 10.19 15.31
CA PHE A 52 11.18 9.10 14.40
C PHE A 52 11.88 9.15 13.04
N ILE A 53 12.07 10.34 12.44
CA ILE A 53 12.57 10.44 11.06
C ILE A 53 13.98 9.84 10.90
N PRO A 54 14.94 10.08 11.81
CA PRO A 54 16.26 9.48 11.66
C PRO A 54 16.23 7.93 11.69
N GLY A 55 15.40 7.34 12.55
CA GLY A 55 15.23 5.88 12.64
C GLY A 55 14.55 5.30 11.39
N ILE A 56 13.54 6.00 10.85
CA ILE A 56 12.92 5.67 9.56
C ILE A 56 13.96 5.64 8.43
N LEU A 57 14.80 6.68 8.33
CA LEU A 57 15.81 6.76 7.27
C LEU A 57 16.89 5.68 7.35
N ARG A 58 17.18 5.19 8.56
CA ARG A 58 18.13 4.08 8.78
C ARG A 58 17.49 2.71 8.67
N GLY A 59 16.16 2.61 8.56
CA GLY A 59 15.44 1.34 8.56
C GLY A 59 15.44 0.64 9.92
N GLU A 60 15.58 1.39 11.02
CA GLU A 60 15.65 0.86 12.39
C GLU A 60 14.29 0.77 13.07
N ILE A 61 13.23 1.29 12.44
CA ILE A 61 11.87 1.27 12.95
C ILE A 61 10.97 0.72 11.85
N ALA A 62 10.41 -0.46 12.08
CA ALA A 62 9.43 -1.07 11.20
C ALA A 62 8.02 -0.54 11.54
N TRP A 63 7.22 -0.26 10.51
CA TRP A 63 5.88 0.31 10.66
C TRP A 63 4.81 -0.58 10.06
N CYS A 64 3.60 -0.50 10.60
CA CYS A 64 2.39 -1.01 9.95
C CYS A 64 1.23 -0.02 10.05
N GLN A 65 0.22 -0.18 9.19
CA GLN A 65 -0.94 0.72 9.11
C GLN A 65 -2.16 0.17 9.85
N GLY A 66 -2.63 0.87 10.89
CA GLY A 66 -3.80 0.47 11.67
C GLY A 66 -5.05 1.29 11.32
N PHE A 67 -5.54 1.18 10.10
CA PHE A 67 -6.69 1.98 9.63
C PHE A 67 -7.99 1.17 9.66
N SER A 68 -8.07 0.17 8.78
CA SER A 68 -9.27 -0.65 8.56
C SER A 68 -9.66 -1.49 9.76
N GLU A 69 -10.97 -1.63 9.96
CA GLU A 69 -11.58 -2.49 10.97
C GLU A 69 -12.51 -3.50 10.29
N PRO A 70 -12.90 -4.60 10.97
CA PRO A 70 -13.83 -5.58 10.40
C PRO A 70 -15.09 -4.93 9.81
N ASP A 71 -15.63 -3.92 10.49
CA ASP A 71 -16.85 -3.21 10.10
C ASP A 71 -16.58 -1.82 9.47
N ALA A 72 -15.31 -1.40 9.32
CA ALA A 72 -14.94 -0.10 8.78
C ALA A 72 -13.75 -0.19 7.81
N GLY A 73 -14.04 -0.53 6.55
CA GLY A 73 -13.10 -0.51 5.43
C GLY A 73 -13.27 0.73 4.55
N SER A 74 -14.17 0.66 3.57
CA SER A 74 -14.44 1.78 2.65
C SER A 74 -15.06 2.99 3.37
N ASP A 75 -15.95 2.75 4.34
CA ASP A 75 -16.43 3.78 5.28
C ASP A 75 -15.48 3.89 6.47
N LEU A 76 -14.22 4.25 6.20
CA LEU A 76 -13.16 4.36 7.21
C LEU A 76 -13.54 5.32 8.35
N ALA A 77 -14.38 6.31 8.08
CA ALA A 77 -14.86 7.28 9.04
C ALA A 77 -15.68 6.65 10.20
N SER A 78 -16.23 5.46 9.97
CA SER A 78 -17.03 4.71 10.95
C SER A 78 -16.20 3.85 11.90
N LEU A 79 -14.86 3.95 11.87
CA LEU A 79 -13.99 3.25 12.81
C LEU A 79 -14.41 3.49 14.27
N ALA A 80 -14.26 2.43 15.06
CA ALA A 80 -14.72 2.30 16.44
C ALA A 80 -13.59 2.02 17.44
N THR A 81 -12.38 1.62 17.01
CA THR A 81 -11.22 1.49 17.91
C THR A 81 -11.05 2.77 18.72
N SER A 82 -11.22 2.69 20.04
CA SER A 82 -11.22 3.86 20.93
C SER A 82 -9.84 4.15 21.48
N ALA A 83 -9.56 5.43 21.74
CA ALA A 83 -8.43 5.86 22.56
C ALA A 83 -8.92 6.88 23.60
N VAL A 84 -8.74 6.59 24.88
CA VAL A 84 -9.13 7.46 26.00
C VAL A 84 -7.87 7.91 26.73
N LEU A 85 -7.74 9.21 26.97
CA LEU A 85 -6.59 9.75 27.69
C LEU A 85 -6.71 9.46 29.19
N ASP A 86 -5.69 8.84 29.76
CA ASP A 86 -5.55 8.49 31.18
C ASP A 86 -4.17 8.96 31.67
N GLY A 87 -4.15 10.14 32.30
CA GLY A 87 -2.90 10.81 32.66
C GLY A 87 -2.13 11.29 31.43
N ASP A 88 -0.93 10.77 31.24
CA ASP A 88 -0.01 11.07 30.14
C ASP A 88 0.00 9.98 29.06
N GLU A 89 -0.91 9.00 29.11
CA GLU A 89 -1.03 7.94 28.10
C GLU A 89 -2.47 7.80 27.57
N TRP A 90 -2.59 7.37 26.33
CA TRP A 90 -3.82 6.88 25.74
C TRP A 90 -4.01 5.39 26.06
N VAL A 91 -5.21 5.02 26.49
CA VAL A 91 -5.67 3.64 26.63
C VAL A 91 -6.47 3.26 25.40
N ILE A 92 -6.00 2.25 24.67
CA ILE A 92 -6.52 1.87 23.36
C ILE A 92 -7.22 0.52 23.45
N ASN A 93 -8.45 0.49 22.94
CA ASN A 93 -9.29 -0.71 22.88
C ASN A 93 -9.94 -0.84 21.50
N GLY A 94 -9.84 -2.02 20.88
CA GLY A 94 -10.47 -2.29 19.59
C GLY A 94 -9.72 -3.32 18.76
N GLN A 95 -10.03 -3.35 17.47
CA GLN A 95 -9.45 -4.29 16.51
C GLN A 95 -9.21 -3.62 15.17
N LYS A 96 -8.04 -3.88 14.59
CA LYS A 96 -7.71 -3.59 13.19
C LYS A 96 -7.57 -4.88 12.40
N VAL A 97 -7.78 -4.81 11.10
CA VAL A 97 -7.67 -5.95 10.17
C VAL A 97 -7.05 -5.50 8.87
N TRP A 98 -6.46 -6.45 8.14
CA TRP A 98 -5.66 -6.21 6.93
C TRP A 98 -4.38 -5.41 7.20
N THR A 99 -3.88 -5.44 8.44
CA THR A 99 -2.67 -4.73 8.86
C THR A 99 -1.44 -5.46 8.31
N THR A 100 -0.91 -4.98 7.19
CA THR A 100 0.27 -5.55 6.54
C THR A 100 1.49 -5.53 7.45
N GLN A 101 2.18 -6.68 7.57
CA GLN A 101 3.44 -6.87 8.30
C GLN A 101 3.41 -6.50 9.79
N ALA A 102 2.22 -6.46 10.42
CA ALA A 102 2.07 -6.11 11.84
C ALA A 102 2.93 -6.97 12.77
N GLN A 103 3.17 -8.24 12.42
CA GLN A 103 3.97 -9.18 13.19
C GLN A 103 5.47 -8.83 13.23
N HIS A 104 5.90 -7.88 12.41
CA HIS A 104 7.28 -7.40 12.32
C HIS A 104 7.42 -5.92 12.69
N ALA A 105 6.31 -5.22 12.92
CA ALA A 105 6.31 -3.78 13.13
C ALA A 105 6.67 -3.43 14.57
N ASP A 106 7.44 -2.35 14.75
CA ASP A 106 7.74 -1.74 16.05
C ASP A 106 6.66 -0.74 16.46
N TYR A 107 6.06 -0.08 15.46
CA TYR A 107 4.97 0.88 15.65
C TYR A 107 3.85 0.66 14.63
N VAL A 108 2.63 0.96 15.06
CA VAL A 108 1.48 1.14 14.19
C VAL A 108 1.09 2.62 14.16
N PHE A 109 0.89 3.16 12.95
CA PHE A 109 0.20 4.44 12.83
C PHE A 109 -1.31 4.18 12.74
N LEU A 110 -1.97 4.45 13.86
CA LEU A 110 -3.31 3.98 14.18
C LEU A 110 -4.32 5.13 14.10
N LEU A 111 -5.48 4.86 13.50
CA LEU A 111 -6.64 5.75 13.63
C LEU A 111 -7.56 5.26 14.74
N THR A 112 -7.86 6.15 15.67
CA THR A 112 -8.70 5.87 16.84
C THR A 112 -9.79 6.91 17.01
N ARG A 113 -10.93 6.48 17.56
CA ARG A 113 -12.01 7.32 18.05
C ARG A 113 -11.60 7.91 19.40
N THR A 114 -11.32 9.20 19.42
CA THR A 114 -10.99 9.95 20.65
C THR A 114 -12.15 10.81 21.15
N ASP A 115 -13.13 11.09 20.29
CA ASP A 115 -14.41 11.72 20.68
C ASP A 115 -15.58 10.98 20.01
N PRO A 116 -16.32 10.14 20.77
CA PRO A 116 -17.47 9.40 20.24
C PRO A 116 -18.72 10.27 20.04
N ALA A 117 -18.79 11.47 20.62
CA ALA A 117 -19.92 12.39 20.47
C ALA A 117 -19.75 13.32 19.25
N ALA A 118 -18.53 13.54 18.79
CA ALA A 118 -18.25 14.34 17.62
C ALA A 118 -18.73 13.67 16.31
N PRO A 119 -19.01 14.46 15.25
CA PRO A 119 -19.24 13.93 13.92
C PRO A 119 -18.11 12.98 13.47
N LYS A 120 -18.45 11.94 12.69
CA LYS A 120 -17.54 10.83 12.34
C LYS A 120 -16.11 11.25 12.00
N HIS A 121 -15.89 12.24 11.12
CA HIS A 121 -14.54 12.70 10.76
C HIS A 121 -13.84 13.53 11.83
N ALA A 122 -14.60 14.23 12.68
CA ALA A 122 -14.10 15.17 13.67
C ALA A 122 -13.76 14.52 15.00
N GLY A 123 -14.12 13.25 15.22
CA GLY A 123 -13.80 12.51 16.45
C GLY A 123 -12.62 11.55 16.35
N ILE A 124 -11.80 11.64 15.29
CA ILE A 124 -10.71 10.69 15.00
C ILE A 124 -9.36 11.33 15.29
N SER A 125 -8.45 10.59 15.92
CA SER A 125 -7.04 10.95 16.11
C SER A 125 -6.10 9.99 15.39
N TYR A 126 -4.90 10.47 15.07
CA TYR A 126 -3.82 9.70 14.45
C TYR A 126 -2.72 9.50 15.49
N LEU A 127 -2.48 8.26 15.91
CA LEU A 127 -1.55 7.91 16.99
C LEU A 127 -0.40 7.04 16.46
N LEU A 128 0.82 7.24 16.97
CA LEU A 128 1.96 6.34 16.75
C LEU A 128 2.07 5.39 17.95
N VAL A 129 1.54 4.19 17.84
CA VAL A 129 1.38 3.26 18.96
C VAL A 129 2.48 2.19 18.91
N PRO A 130 3.24 1.96 20.01
CA PRO A 130 4.18 0.86 20.07
C PRO A 130 3.46 -0.50 19.92
N MET A 131 4.02 -1.41 19.12
CA MET A 131 3.43 -2.73 18.90
C MET A 131 3.88 -3.77 19.94
N HIS A 132 5.10 -3.62 20.46
CA HIS A 132 5.71 -4.57 21.40
C HIS A 132 5.36 -4.23 22.85
N GLN A 133 4.12 -4.52 23.26
CA GLN A 133 3.65 -4.25 24.61
C GLN A 133 2.50 -5.19 25.03
N PRO A 134 2.22 -5.32 26.34
CA PRO A 134 0.99 -5.95 26.81
C PRO A 134 -0.25 -5.29 26.20
N GLY A 135 -1.28 -6.09 25.93
CA GLY A 135 -2.52 -5.58 25.35
C GLY A 135 -2.52 -5.45 23.83
N VAL A 136 -1.39 -5.65 23.14
CA VAL A 136 -1.34 -5.75 21.67
C VAL A 136 -1.17 -7.21 21.27
N GLU A 137 -2.17 -7.77 20.59
CA GLU A 137 -2.12 -9.13 20.03
C GLU A 137 -2.17 -9.06 18.50
N VAL A 138 -1.20 -9.69 17.83
CA VAL A 138 -1.16 -9.78 16.37
C VAL A 138 -1.48 -11.20 15.93
N ARG A 139 -2.49 -11.35 15.06
CA ARG A 139 -2.87 -12.64 14.46
C ARG A 139 -2.68 -12.60 12.94
N PRO A 140 -1.69 -13.31 12.38
CA PRO A 140 -1.51 -13.40 10.94
C PRO A 140 -2.70 -14.09 10.26
N ILE A 141 -3.10 -13.56 9.10
CA ILE A 141 -4.17 -14.11 8.25
C ILE A 141 -3.50 -14.88 7.12
N THR A 142 -3.66 -16.20 7.10
CA THR A 142 -3.18 -17.02 5.98
C THR A 142 -3.98 -16.75 4.72
N GLN A 143 -3.30 -16.28 3.69
CA GLN A 143 -3.84 -15.98 2.37
C GLN A 143 -3.93 -17.24 1.50
N VAL A 144 -4.65 -17.13 0.37
CA VAL A 144 -4.85 -18.23 -0.59
C VAL A 144 -3.56 -18.76 -1.21
N ASP A 145 -2.51 -17.95 -1.22
CA ASP A 145 -1.16 -18.34 -1.68
C ASP A 145 -0.30 -18.96 -0.56
N GLY A 146 -0.88 -19.17 0.62
CA GLY A 146 -0.20 -19.73 1.79
C GLY A 146 0.68 -18.71 2.53
N THR A 147 0.79 -17.47 2.07
CA THR A 147 1.51 -16.41 2.78
C THR A 147 0.67 -15.86 3.94
N ALA A 148 1.28 -15.10 4.85
CA ALA A 148 0.57 -14.46 5.96
C ALA A 148 1.09 -13.03 6.18
N GLU A 149 0.98 -12.20 5.14
CA GLU A 149 1.46 -10.81 5.18
C GLU A 149 0.46 -9.87 5.87
N PHE A 150 -0.83 -10.18 5.82
CA PHE A 150 -1.89 -9.42 6.50
C PHE A 150 -2.17 -9.96 7.90
N ASN A 151 -2.59 -9.09 8.80
CA ASN A 151 -2.88 -9.47 10.18
C ASN A 151 -4.17 -8.82 10.69
N GLU A 152 -4.80 -9.49 11.65
CA GLU A 152 -5.64 -8.84 12.64
C GLU A 152 -4.73 -8.33 13.77
N VAL A 153 -5.06 -7.16 14.32
CA VAL A 153 -4.38 -6.59 15.48
C VAL A 153 -5.42 -6.19 16.50
N PHE A 154 -5.36 -6.80 17.68
CA PHE A 154 -6.26 -6.53 18.79
C PHE A 154 -5.56 -5.64 19.81
N PHE A 155 -6.29 -4.65 20.32
CA PHE A 155 -5.85 -3.76 21.37
C PHE A 155 -6.77 -3.95 22.59
N THR A 156 -6.20 -4.36 23.71
CA THR A 156 -6.87 -4.53 25.00
C THR A 156 -6.08 -3.75 26.06
N ASP A 157 -6.57 -2.57 26.41
CA ASP A 157 -5.89 -1.61 27.30
C ASP A 157 -4.44 -1.32 26.90
N ALA A 158 -4.14 -1.35 25.60
CA ALA A 158 -2.82 -1.02 25.07
C ALA A 158 -2.50 0.46 25.32
N ARG A 159 -1.25 0.79 25.61
CA ARG A 159 -0.82 2.12 26.02
C ARG A 159 -0.08 2.85 24.91
N CYS A 160 -0.27 4.16 24.82
CA CYS A 160 0.44 5.01 23.87
C CYS A 160 0.72 6.37 24.52
N PRO A 161 1.97 6.86 24.56
CA PRO A 161 2.27 8.17 25.14
C PRO A 161 1.42 9.29 24.53
N ALA A 162 0.95 10.23 25.34
CA ALA A 162 0.06 11.30 24.88
C ALA A 162 0.68 12.12 23.74
N GLU A 163 1.99 12.33 23.79
CA GLU A 163 2.75 13.06 22.78
C GLU A 163 2.90 12.33 21.44
N ASN A 164 2.49 11.06 21.33
CA ASN A 164 2.51 10.32 20.07
C ASN A 164 1.28 10.61 19.18
N VAL A 165 0.41 11.56 19.57
CA VAL A 165 -0.64 12.10 18.70
C VAL A 165 -0.05 13.02 17.63
N VAL A 166 -0.27 12.68 16.36
CA VAL A 166 0.23 13.47 15.23
C VAL A 166 -0.85 14.43 14.76
N GLY A 167 -0.49 15.71 14.58
CA GLY A 167 -1.41 16.74 14.10
C GLY A 167 -2.50 17.17 15.10
N GLY A 168 -2.44 16.71 16.35
CA GLY A 168 -3.36 17.07 17.43
C GLY A 168 -4.59 16.17 17.55
N VAL A 169 -5.18 16.14 18.76
CA VAL A 169 -6.37 15.35 19.09
C VAL A 169 -7.54 15.76 18.19
N ASN A 170 -8.33 14.78 17.74
CA ASN A 170 -9.52 14.95 16.89
C ASN A 170 -9.25 15.51 15.48
N ASN A 171 -7.98 15.65 15.09
CA ASN A 171 -7.57 16.10 13.75
C ASN A 171 -7.05 14.96 12.86
N GLY A 172 -7.15 13.71 13.33
CA GLY A 172 -6.59 12.53 12.69
C GLY A 172 -7.12 12.26 11.28
N TRP A 173 -8.36 12.65 10.97
CA TRP A 173 -8.89 12.50 9.61
C TRP A 173 -8.11 13.32 8.58
N LYS A 174 -7.74 14.57 8.90
CA LYS A 174 -6.96 15.41 7.98
C LYS A 174 -5.56 14.85 7.80
N VAL A 175 -4.94 14.41 8.89
CA VAL A 175 -3.62 13.77 8.88
C VAL A 175 -3.66 12.52 8.01
N ALA A 176 -4.65 11.63 8.20
CA ALA A 176 -4.83 10.43 7.39
C ALA A 176 -5.02 10.73 5.91
N MET A 177 -5.82 11.73 5.55
CA MET A 177 -5.99 12.12 4.14
C MET A 177 -4.68 12.63 3.52
N THR A 178 -3.82 13.31 4.28
CA THR A 178 -2.47 13.66 3.83
C THR A 178 -1.60 12.42 3.65
N THR A 179 -1.58 11.50 4.62
CA THR A 179 -0.83 10.24 4.54
C THR A 179 -1.21 9.43 3.30
N LEU A 180 -2.51 9.22 3.07
CA LEU A 180 -3.02 8.53 1.88
C LEU A 180 -2.77 9.30 0.57
N GLY A 181 -2.59 10.62 0.65
CA GLY A 181 -2.15 11.45 -0.47
C GLY A 181 -0.73 11.11 -0.92
N PHE A 182 0.19 10.88 0.04
CA PHE A 182 1.56 10.48 -0.26
C PHE A 182 1.66 9.09 -0.91
N GLU A 183 0.81 8.14 -0.49
CA GLU A 183 0.73 6.79 -1.06
C GLU A 183 0.51 6.80 -2.59
N ARG A 184 -0.26 7.78 -3.07
CA ARG A 184 -0.66 7.92 -4.48
C ARG A 184 0.33 8.71 -5.34
N GLY A 185 1.42 9.22 -4.72
CA GLY A 185 2.37 10.14 -5.32
C GLY A 185 3.51 9.47 -6.09
N SER A 186 4.75 9.73 -5.66
CA SER A 186 6.02 9.49 -6.38
C SER A 186 6.17 8.08 -6.98
N SER A 187 5.59 7.06 -6.34
CA SER A 187 5.51 5.67 -6.82
C SER A 187 4.97 5.56 -8.25
N ALA A 188 4.05 6.45 -8.65
CA ALA A 188 3.44 6.43 -9.98
C ALA A 188 4.45 6.69 -11.11
N THR A 189 5.57 7.38 -10.83
CA THR A 189 6.56 7.75 -11.84
C THR A 189 7.39 6.57 -12.36
N THR A 190 7.62 5.55 -11.52
CA THR A 190 8.50 4.42 -11.85
C THR A 190 7.84 3.05 -11.68
N SER A 191 6.63 2.97 -11.09
CA SER A 191 5.91 1.71 -10.86
C SER A 191 5.68 0.85 -12.10
N TYR A 192 5.55 1.45 -13.30
CA TYR A 192 5.43 0.72 -14.57
C TYR A 192 6.56 -0.30 -14.78
N ARG A 193 7.76 -0.04 -14.23
CA ARG A 193 8.92 -0.94 -14.36
C ARG A 193 8.69 -2.29 -13.69
N ARG A 194 7.94 -2.33 -12.58
CA ARG A 194 7.53 -3.61 -11.95
C ARG A 194 6.69 -4.42 -12.93
N PHE A 195 5.65 -3.80 -13.52
CA PHE A 195 4.77 -4.46 -14.48
C PHE A 195 5.47 -4.83 -15.78
N LEU A 196 6.47 -4.06 -16.21
CA LEU A 196 7.30 -4.40 -17.36
C LEU A 196 8.11 -5.68 -17.10
N ARG A 197 8.78 -5.78 -15.94
CA ARG A 197 9.53 -6.99 -15.57
C ARG A 197 8.62 -8.22 -15.48
N GLU A 198 7.46 -8.07 -14.84
CA GLU A 198 6.49 -9.16 -14.75
C GLU A 198 6.00 -9.59 -16.14
N TRP A 199 5.73 -8.63 -17.03
CA TRP A 199 5.41 -8.94 -18.43
C TRP A 199 6.54 -9.68 -19.15
N GLU A 200 7.80 -9.29 -18.94
CA GLU A 200 8.97 -9.98 -19.50
C GLU A 200 9.05 -11.44 -19.01
N SER A 201 8.79 -11.69 -17.72
CA SER A 201 8.70 -13.04 -17.14
C SER A 201 7.56 -13.85 -17.78
N ILE A 202 6.40 -13.24 -18.02
CA ILE A 202 5.28 -13.92 -18.70
C ILE A 202 5.63 -14.27 -20.15
N VAL A 203 6.35 -13.40 -20.86
CA VAL A 203 6.85 -13.68 -22.22
C VAL A 203 7.86 -14.84 -22.20
N ALA A 204 8.75 -14.88 -21.20
CA ALA A 204 9.69 -15.97 -21.02
C ALA A 204 8.97 -17.31 -20.80
N GLU A 205 7.95 -17.34 -19.95
CA GLU A 205 7.13 -18.53 -19.73
C GLU A 205 6.37 -18.94 -21.00
N ALA A 206 5.78 -17.99 -21.72
CA ALA A 206 5.12 -18.28 -23.00
C ALA A 206 6.07 -18.95 -24.01
N ARG A 207 7.35 -18.57 -24.02
CA ARG A 207 8.37 -19.22 -24.85
C ARG A 207 8.70 -20.61 -24.31
N ARG A 208 8.89 -20.75 -23.00
CA ARG A 208 9.22 -22.02 -22.34
C ARG A 208 8.16 -23.10 -22.62
N VAL A 209 6.88 -22.75 -22.56
CA VAL A 209 5.77 -23.68 -22.85
C VAL A 209 5.40 -23.77 -24.34
N GLY A 210 6.18 -23.14 -25.24
CA GLY A 210 5.96 -23.22 -26.69
C GLY A 210 4.69 -22.51 -27.19
N ARG A 211 4.12 -21.60 -26.40
CA ARG A 211 2.88 -20.85 -26.73
C ARG A 211 3.14 -19.48 -27.34
N ALA A 212 4.37 -18.98 -27.29
CA ALA A 212 4.75 -17.67 -27.85
C ALA A 212 4.55 -17.54 -29.38
N GLY A 213 4.42 -18.66 -30.11
CA GLY A 213 4.10 -18.66 -31.55
C GLY A 213 2.61 -18.57 -31.86
N ASP A 214 1.73 -18.85 -30.89
CA ASP A 214 0.28 -18.82 -31.06
C ASP A 214 -0.21 -17.39 -31.30
N ARG A 215 -1.02 -17.19 -32.36
CA ARG A 215 -1.51 -15.87 -32.76
C ARG A 215 -2.29 -15.18 -31.64
N LEU A 216 -3.12 -15.92 -30.90
CA LEU A 216 -3.97 -15.34 -29.86
C LEU A 216 -3.14 -14.97 -28.62
N VAL A 217 -2.15 -15.80 -28.27
CA VAL A 217 -1.22 -15.51 -27.17
C VAL A 217 -0.38 -14.28 -27.49
N ARG A 218 0.16 -14.18 -28.72
CA ARG A 218 0.93 -13.01 -29.15
C ARG A 218 0.12 -11.72 -29.08
N ASP A 219 -1.12 -11.75 -29.58
CA ASP A 219 -2.01 -10.58 -29.55
C ASP A 219 -2.34 -10.15 -28.12
N ALA A 220 -2.60 -11.12 -27.22
CA ALA A 220 -2.82 -10.85 -25.81
C ALA A 220 -1.58 -10.28 -25.10
N LEU A 221 -0.38 -10.82 -25.38
CA LEU A 221 0.89 -10.31 -24.85
C LEU A 221 1.16 -8.87 -25.31
N VAL A 222 0.87 -8.54 -26.57
CA VAL A 222 0.99 -7.17 -27.08
C VAL A 222 0.00 -6.24 -26.39
N ARG A 223 -1.26 -6.66 -26.20
CA ARG A 223 -2.24 -5.87 -25.43
C ARG A 223 -1.78 -5.62 -23.99
N ALA A 224 -1.25 -6.63 -23.32
CA ALA A 224 -0.67 -6.50 -21.99
C ALA A 224 0.49 -5.50 -21.97
N TRP A 225 1.41 -5.60 -22.92
CA TRP A 225 2.53 -4.66 -23.07
C TRP A 225 2.07 -3.22 -23.30
N SER A 226 1.05 -3.02 -24.16
CA SER A 226 0.48 -1.69 -24.39
C SER A 226 -0.06 -1.07 -23.11
N LYS A 227 -0.65 -1.86 -22.19
CA LYS A 227 -1.07 -1.34 -20.89
C LYS A 227 0.11 -0.87 -20.04
N VAL A 228 1.21 -1.63 -20.01
CA VAL A 228 2.45 -1.21 -19.33
C VAL A 228 2.98 0.11 -19.92
N LYS A 229 2.95 0.26 -21.25
CA LYS A 229 3.33 1.52 -21.91
C LYS A 229 2.43 2.70 -21.57
N ILE A 230 1.12 2.48 -21.41
CA ILE A 230 0.20 3.52 -20.92
C ILE A 230 0.57 3.92 -19.49
N MET A 231 0.93 2.98 -18.61
CA MET A 231 1.41 3.30 -17.25
C MET A 231 2.70 4.12 -17.28
N GLU A 232 3.66 3.77 -18.15
CA GLU A 232 4.91 4.53 -18.33
C GLU A 232 4.63 5.99 -18.72
N VAL A 233 3.80 6.20 -19.75
CA VAL A 233 3.42 7.54 -20.20
C VAL A 233 2.67 8.31 -19.11
N ASN A 234 1.78 7.67 -18.36
CA ASN A 234 1.10 8.29 -17.23
C ASN A 234 2.08 8.66 -16.10
N GLY A 235 3.09 7.82 -15.84
CA GLY A 235 4.17 8.13 -14.90
C GLY A 235 4.93 9.40 -15.29
N TYR A 236 5.27 9.55 -16.58
CA TYR A 236 5.91 10.77 -17.09
C TYR A 236 5.01 12.01 -17.03
N ARG A 237 3.70 11.86 -17.21
CA ARG A 237 2.73 12.95 -17.00
C ARG A 237 2.71 13.41 -15.55
N SER A 238 2.66 12.48 -14.60
CA SER A 238 2.72 12.79 -13.16
C SER A 238 4.05 13.45 -12.77
N LEU A 239 5.16 13.00 -13.34
CA LEU A 239 6.47 13.64 -13.14
C LEU A 239 6.46 15.07 -13.68
N THR A 240 5.97 15.28 -14.90
CA THR A 240 5.89 16.61 -15.52
C THR A 240 5.02 17.56 -14.71
N ASP A 241 3.87 17.08 -14.22
CA ASP A 241 2.98 17.84 -13.35
C ASP A 241 3.69 18.25 -12.05
N GLY A 242 4.37 17.30 -11.40
CA GLY A 242 5.13 17.55 -10.18
C GLY A 242 6.27 18.56 -10.35
N LEU A 243 6.98 18.52 -11.49
CA LEU A 243 8.05 19.48 -11.80
C LEU A 243 7.53 20.89 -12.12
N ARG A 244 6.32 20.99 -12.68
CA ARG A 244 5.70 22.26 -13.05
C ARG A 244 4.83 22.85 -11.94
N GLY A 245 4.49 22.08 -10.91
CA GLY A 245 3.59 22.51 -9.85
C GLY A 245 2.17 22.77 -10.34
N THR A 246 1.74 22.09 -11.40
CA THR A 246 0.40 22.30 -12.00
C THR A 246 -0.73 21.61 -11.22
N HIS A 247 -0.39 20.73 -10.27
CA HIS A 247 -1.29 20.06 -9.33
C HIS A 247 -2.44 19.23 -9.97
N ASP A 248 -2.33 18.87 -11.25
CA ASP A 248 -3.29 18.00 -11.93
C ASP A 248 -3.11 16.51 -11.57
N ALA A 249 -1.99 16.15 -10.90
CA ALA A 249 -1.67 14.79 -10.49
C ALA A 249 -2.74 14.12 -9.62
N ALA A 250 -3.52 14.88 -8.84
CA ALA A 250 -4.60 14.31 -8.04
C ALA A 250 -5.69 13.65 -8.90
N ARG A 251 -6.01 14.26 -10.06
CA ARG A 251 -6.96 13.70 -11.04
C ARG A 251 -6.36 12.50 -11.77
N LEU A 252 -5.08 12.58 -12.11
CA LEU A 252 -4.35 11.48 -12.76
C LEU A 252 -4.16 10.27 -11.84
N GLY A 253 -3.94 10.48 -10.54
CA GLY A 253 -3.69 9.43 -9.56
C GLY A 253 -4.88 8.49 -9.36
N ALA A 254 -6.10 9.03 -9.25
CA ALA A 254 -7.32 8.22 -9.13
C ALA A 254 -7.54 7.34 -10.38
N CYS A 255 -7.39 7.92 -11.58
CA CYS A 255 -7.44 7.18 -12.83
C CYS A 255 -6.33 6.12 -12.92
N ASN A 256 -5.12 6.46 -12.48
CA ASN A 256 -3.97 5.56 -12.53
C ASN A 256 -4.19 4.34 -11.63
N LYS A 257 -4.71 4.52 -10.40
CA LYS A 257 -4.97 3.41 -9.48
C LYS A 257 -5.91 2.36 -10.07
N MET A 258 -7.05 2.82 -10.59
CA MET A 258 -8.02 1.95 -11.25
C MET A 258 -7.37 1.25 -12.45
N PHE A 259 -6.66 2.01 -13.30
CA PHE A 259 -6.03 1.46 -14.49
C PHE A 259 -5.03 0.35 -14.18
N TRP A 260 -4.09 0.58 -13.26
CA TRP A 260 -3.03 -0.40 -13.01
C TRP A 260 -3.56 -1.66 -12.29
N SER A 261 -4.49 -1.52 -11.35
CA SER A 261 -5.03 -2.66 -10.60
C SER A 261 -5.87 -3.58 -11.49
N GLU A 262 -6.69 -3.02 -12.38
CA GLU A 262 -7.47 -3.81 -13.34
C GLU A 262 -6.56 -4.41 -14.43
N ALA A 263 -5.58 -3.65 -14.91
CA ALA A 263 -4.60 -4.14 -15.86
C ALA A 263 -3.80 -5.32 -15.31
N HIS A 264 -3.30 -5.24 -14.07
CA HIS A 264 -2.51 -6.31 -13.46
C HIS A 264 -3.35 -7.58 -13.30
N ARG A 265 -4.62 -7.48 -12.87
CA ARG A 265 -5.54 -8.62 -12.82
C ARG A 265 -5.74 -9.29 -14.19
N GLU A 266 -5.83 -8.52 -15.27
CA GLU A 266 -5.92 -9.08 -16.63
C GLU A 266 -4.61 -9.72 -17.10
N VAL A 267 -3.47 -9.11 -16.77
CA VAL A 267 -2.15 -9.62 -17.15
C VAL A 267 -1.82 -10.93 -16.43
N THR A 268 -2.14 -11.04 -15.14
CA THR A 268 -1.94 -12.28 -14.39
C THR A 268 -2.91 -13.39 -14.81
N ASN A 269 -4.15 -13.05 -15.18
CA ASN A 269 -5.07 -13.99 -15.85
C ASN A 269 -4.45 -14.55 -17.13
N LEU A 270 -3.86 -13.68 -17.97
CA LEU A 270 -3.18 -14.09 -19.18
C LEU A 270 -1.99 -15.02 -18.85
N ALA A 271 -1.21 -14.70 -17.82
CA ALA A 271 -0.08 -15.53 -17.39
C ALA A 271 -0.51 -16.97 -17.08
N ILE A 272 -1.54 -17.15 -16.24
CA ILE A 272 -2.08 -18.47 -15.93
C ILE A 272 -2.69 -19.14 -17.17
N GLY A 273 -3.39 -18.39 -18.02
CA GLY A 273 -3.94 -18.90 -19.27
C GLY A 273 -2.89 -19.40 -20.26
N ILE A 274 -1.72 -18.77 -20.31
CA ILE A 274 -0.58 -19.19 -21.14
C ILE A 274 -0.02 -20.53 -20.67
N LEU A 275 0.05 -20.75 -19.35
CA LEU A 275 0.51 -22.02 -18.77
C LEU A 275 -0.51 -23.16 -19.00
N GLY A 276 -1.80 -22.82 -19.18
CA GLY A 276 -2.85 -23.82 -19.41
C GLY A 276 -3.01 -24.74 -18.20
N MET A 277 -2.98 -26.05 -18.43
CA MET A 277 -3.11 -27.04 -17.35
C MET A 277 -1.96 -26.98 -16.35
N ASP A 278 -0.75 -26.64 -16.79
CA ASP A 278 0.42 -26.51 -15.91
C ASP A 278 0.22 -25.39 -14.88
N GLY A 279 -0.60 -24.38 -15.20
CA GLY A 279 -0.94 -23.30 -14.26
C GLY A 279 -1.75 -23.75 -13.05
N GLN A 280 -2.36 -24.95 -13.10
CA GLN A 280 -3.10 -25.57 -11.99
C GLN A 280 -2.19 -26.35 -11.03
N VAL A 281 -0.92 -26.56 -11.41
CA VAL A 281 0.07 -27.26 -10.58
C VAL A 281 0.92 -26.22 -9.88
N LEU A 282 1.07 -26.34 -8.56
CA LEU A 282 1.96 -25.47 -7.79
C LEU A 282 3.41 -25.82 -8.12
N THR A 283 4.14 -24.87 -8.71
CA THR A 283 5.51 -25.05 -9.22
C THR A 283 6.53 -24.12 -8.54
N GLY A 284 6.13 -23.49 -7.44
CA GLY A 284 7.02 -22.67 -6.62
C GLY A 284 8.10 -23.50 -5.94
N SER A 285 8.99 -22.78 -5.26
CA SER A 285 10.02 -23.38 -4.45
C SER A 285 9.54 -23.53 -3.01
N SER A 286 9.80 -24.68 -2.39
CA SER A 286 9.70 -24.86 -0.95
C SER A 286 10.97 -24.44 -0.21
N ASP A 287 12.01 -24.03 -0.94
CA ASP A 287 13.30 -23.64 -0.39
C ASP A 287 13.24 -22.24 0.25
N PRO A 288 13.50 -22.13 1.57
CA PRO A 288 13.43 -20.86 2.30
C PRO A 288 14.41 -19.78 1.80
N ASP A 289 15.47 -20.15 1.05
CA ASP A 289 16.52 -19.23 0.60
C ASP A 289 16.35 -18.70 -0.83
N THR A 290 15.31 -19.15 -1.56
CA THR A 290 15.13 -18.84 -2.99
C THR A 290 14.27 -17.60 -3.29
N GLY A 291 13.68 -16.96 -2.27
CA GLY A 291 12.77 -15.82 -2.43
C GLY A 291 13.29 -14.53 -1.80
N VAL A 292 13.45 -13.47 -2.60
CA VAL A 292 13.68 -12.11 -2.09
C VAL A 292 12.32 -11.46 -1.81
N GLY A 293 11.88 -11.44 -0.54
CA GLY A 293 10.70 -10.67 -0.09
C GLY A 293 9.81 -11.39 0.95
N PRO A 294 8.83 -10.66 1.55
CA PRO A 294 7.96 -11.15 2.63
C PRO A 294 6.90 -12.18 2.21
N ARG A 295 6.81 -12.53 0.92
CA ARG A 295 5.86 -13.51 0.37
C ARG A 295 6.33 -14.95 0.58
N ARG A 296 6.58 -15.31 1.84
CA ARG A 296 6.88 -16.70 2.24
C ARG A 296 5.57 -17.45 2.36
N GLY A 297 5.25 -18.27 1.36
CA GLY A 297 4.14 -19.22 1.43
C GLY A 297 4.47 -20.38 2.36
N ARG A 298 3.48 -21.20 2.71
CA ARG A 298 3.72 -22.44 3.46
C ARG A 298 4.57 -23.41 2.63
N ALA A 299 5.48 -24.13 3.28
CA ALA A 299 6.37 -25.09 2.61
C ALA A 299 5.61 -26.23 1.90
N ASP A 300 4.42 -26.59 2.39
CA ASP A 300 3.53 -27.60 1.80
C ASP A 300 2.59 -27.03 0.71
N TYR A 301 2.71 -25.74 0.40
CA TYR A 301 1.92 -25.03 -0.60
C TYR A 301 2.82 -24.11 -1.45
N PRO A 302 3.70 -24.68 -2.29
CA PRO A 302 4.76 -23.93 -2.97
C PRO A 302 4.22 -23.17 -4.19
N VAL A 303 3.67 -21.98 -3.96
CA VAL A 303 3.14 -21.11 -5.00
C VAL A 303 4.29 -20.49 -5.80
N SER A 304 4.25 -20.61 -7.13
CA SER A 304 5.22 -19.92 -8.00
C SER A 304 4.99 -18.40 -8.00
N GLU A 305 5.99 -17.61 -8.40
CA GLU A 305 5.87 -16.16 -8.46
C GLU A 305 4.66 -15.69 -9.29
N LEU A 306 4.43 -16.30 -10.47
CA LEU A 306 3.28 -15.96 -11.32
C LEU A 306 1.94 -16.32 -10.68
N GLN A 307 1.86 -17.46 -9.98
CA GLN A 307 0.65 -17.85 -9.24
C GLN A 307 0.42 -16.91 -8.05
N GLY A 308 1.47 -16.52 -7.34
CA GLY A 308 1.41 -15.55 -6.24
C GLY A 308 0.93 -14.19 -6.73
N SER A 309 1.48 -13.67 -7.83
CA SER A 309 1.00 -12.45 -8.49
C SER A 309 -0.46 -12.57 -8.92
N PHE A 310 -0.88 -13.71 -9.47
CA PHE A 310 -2.27 -13.95 -9.82
C PHE A 310 -3.22 -13.85 -8.62
N PHE A 311 -2.89 -14.50 -7.50
CA PHE A 311 -3.68 -14.41 -6.27
C PHE A 311 -3.67 -12.98 -5.71
N PHE A 312 -2.50 -12.36 -5.63
CA PHE A 312 -2.33 -11.01 -5.09
C PHE A 312 -3.11 -9.97 -5.90
N SER A 313 -3.09 -10.06 -7.23
CA SER A 313 -3.76 -9.10 -8.14
C SER A 313 -5.27 -8.96 -7.90
N ARG A 314 -5.91 -9.94 -7.25
CA ARG A 314 -7.34 -9.86 -6.89
C ARG A 314 -7.60 -8.80 -5.83
N SER A 315 -6.69 -8.69 -4.86
CA SER A 315 -6.80 -7.75 -3.76
C SER A 315 -6.62 -6.30 -4.20
N GLU A 316 -5.84 -6.03 -5.25
CA GLU A 316 -5.45 -4.68 -5.67
C GLU A 316 -6.61 -3.82 -6.20
N THR A 317 -7.68 -4.47 -6.65
CA THR A 317 -8.93 -3.77 -7.00
C THR A 317 -9.73 -3.32 -5.77
N ILE A 318 -9.36 -3.79 -4.57
CA ILE A 318 -10.07 -3.57 -3.31
C ILE A 318 -9.28 -2.61 -2.40
N TRP A 319 -8.03 -2.93 -2.07
CA TRP A 319 -7.23 -2.11 -1.13
C TRP A 319 -6.79 -0.77 -1.75
N GLY A 320 -6.45 0.20 -0.89
CA GLY A 320 -6.12 1.57 -1.32
C GLY A 320 -7.34 2.35 -1.85
N GLY A 321 -8.55 1.91 -1.48
CA GLY A 321 -9.84 2.38 -1.99
C GLY A 321 -10.29 1.53 -3.18
N THR A 322 -11.49 0.94 -3.08
CA THR A 322 -12.03 0.02 -4.08
C THR A 322 -12.17 0.68 -5.44
N ALA A 323 -12.18 -0.12 -6.50
CA ALA A 323 -12.32 0.39 -7.87
C ALA A 323 -13.63 1.19 -8.06
N GLU A 324 -14.69 0.85 -7.32
CA GLU A 324 -15.97 1.58 -7.28
C GLU A 324 -15.80 2.97 -6.64
N ILE A 325 -15.14 3.04 -5.47
CA ILE A 325 -14.86 4.33 -4.82
C ILE A 325 -13.95 5.20 -5.71
N GLN A 326 -12.98 4.61 -6.41
CA GLN A 326 -12.17 5.36 -7.38
C GLN A 326 -13.00 5.89 -8.54
N ARG A 327 -13.97 5.11 -9.07
CA ARG A 327 -14.89 5.58 -10.12
C ARG A 327 -15.74 6.75 -9.65
N ASN A 328 -16.24 6.72 -8.41
CA ASN A 328 -16.97 7.85 -7.82
C ASN A 328 -16.08 9.08 -7.70
N ILE A 329 -14.83 8.94 -7.23
CA ILE A 329 -13.87 10.05 -7.14
C ILE A 329 -13.62 10.66 -8.52
N VAL A 330 -13.43 9.83 -9.55
CA VAL A 330 -13.23 10.30 -10.93
C VAL A 330 -14.50 10.99 -11.44
N GLY A 331 -15.67 10.37 -11.27
CA GLY A 331 -16.95 10.95 -11.67
C GLY A 331 -17.20 12.32 -11.05
N GLU A 332 -17.12 12.42 -9.73
CA GLU A 332 -17.44 13.64 -8.99
C GLU A 332 -16.37 14.71 -9.14
N ARG A 333 -15.08 14.36 -8.96
CA ARG A 333 -13.99 15.37 -8.86
C ARG A 333 -13.31 15.68 -10.18
N VAL A 334 -13.34 14.77 -11.15
CA VAL A 334 -12.70 14.96 -12.47
C VAL A 334 -13.73 15.33 -13.52
N LEU A 335 -14.86 14.61 -13.55
CA LEU A 335 -15.91 14.80 -14.56
C LEU A 335 -17.04 15.75 -14.12
N GLY A 336 -17.12 16.09 -12.82
CA GLY A 336 -18.13 16.99 -12.29
C GLY A 336 -19.53 16.38 -12.20
N LEU A 337 -19.62 15.06 -12.10
CA LEU A 337 -20.89 14.36 -11.91
C LEU A 337 -21.46 14.63 -10.50
N PRO A 338 -22.80 14.55 -10.32
CA PRO A 338 -23.41 14.61 -9.00
C PRO A 338 -22.87 13.52 -8.07
N LYS A 339 -22.89 13.78 -6.76
CA LYS A 339 -22.50 12.78 -5.76
C LYS A 339 -23.42 11.58 -5.78
N GLU A 340 -22.86 10.41 -5.47
CA GLU A 340 -23.66 9.21 -5.26
C GLU A 340 -24.68 9.45 -4.13
N PRO A 341 -25.96 9.04 -4.31
CA PRO A 341 -26.96 9.15 -3.25
C PRO A 341 -26.52 8.36 -2.00
N PRO A 342 -26.87 8.82 -0.79
CA PRO A 342 -26.67 8.02 0.42
C PRO A 342 -27.39 6.68 0.29
N ALA A 343 -26.77 5.59 0.77
CA ALA A 343 -27.46 4.31 0.88
C ALA A 343 -28.73 4.48 1.73
N ALA A 344 -29.86 3.99 1.21
CA ALA A 344 -31.19 4.14 1.79
C ALA A 344 -31.37 3.36 3.09
#